data_AF-A0A4Q3CZA0-F1
#
_entry.id   AF-A0A4Q3CZA0-F1
#
_cell.length_a   1.000
_cell.length_b   1.000
_cell.length_c   1.000
_cell.angle_alpha   90.00
_cell.angle_beta   90.00
_cell.angle_gamma   90.00
#
_symmetry.space_group_name_H-M   'P 1'
#
loop_
_entity.id
_entity.type
_entity.pdbx_description
1 polymer ?
#
loop_
_entity_poly.entity_id
_entity_poly.type
_entity_poly.pdbx_seq_one_letter_code
_entity_poly.pdbx_strand_id
1 'polypeptide(L)'
;HIEAILTYLEKPDTRLGPKPIEVRNAIFVETLKAATDELAQRLGGEPSTWTWGRLHQAKWDPAISVLADPQLKAQMAIGPLQTPGSASTPRAQTYRASDFNVSAGASVRMVMDVGAWDNSMVMNTPGQSGDPFSAHYRDLFPLWAEGRYVPLAFSREAVDRVAEKIIRLTPAK
;
A
#
# COMPACT_ATOMS: atom_id res chain seq x y z
N HIS A 1 10.87 -7.51 17.55
CA HIS A 1 11.78 -8.30 16.69
C HIS A 1 12.84 -7.44 15.98
N ILE A 2 12.49 -6.35 15.27
CA ILE A 2 13.49 -5.47 14.61
C ILE A 2 14.43 -4.77 15.61
N GLU A 3 13.90 -4.26 16.72
CA GLU A 3 14.67 -3.55 17.74
C GLU A 3 15.79 -4.40 18.38
N ALA A 4 15.53 -5.69 18.60
CA ALA A 4 16.53 -6.62 19.14
C ALA A 4 17.68 -6.86 18.14
N ILE A 5 17.39 -6.93 16.84
CA ILE A 5 18.39 -7.06 15.79
C ILE A 5 19.23 -5.78 15.70
N LEU A 6 18.59 -4.61 15.69
CA LEU A 6 19.28 -3.32 15.66
C LEU A 6 20.18 -3.14 16.88
N THR A 7 19.68 -3.40 18.08
CA THR A 7 20.47 -3.35 19.32
C THR A 7 21.70 -4.24 19.24
N TYR A 8 21.54 -5.45 18.70
CA TYR A 8 22.63 -6.41 18.55
C TYR A 8 23.66 -5.99 17.49
N LEU A 9 23.23 -5.35 16.41
CA LEU A 9 24.13 -4.80 15.40
C LEU A 9 24.85 -3.54 15.92
N GLU A 10 24.20 -2.70 16.73
CA GLU A 10 24.83 -1.54 17.35
C GLU A 10 25.87 -1.94 18.41
N LYS A 11 25.55 -2.96 19.21
CA LYS A 11 26.39 -3.49 20.29
C LYS A 11 26.67 -4.99 20.06
N PRO A 12 27.52 -5.34 19.08
CA PRO A 12 27.81 -6.73 18.76
C PRO A 12 28.57 -7.38 19.92
N ASP A 13 28.11 -8.55 20.35
CA ASP A 13 28.71 -9.31 21.45
C ASP A 13 29.21 -10.69 20.98
N THR A 14 29.71 -11.49 21.91
CA THR A 14 30.35 -12.79 21.66
C THR A 14 29.49 -13.81 20.91
N ARG A 15 28.18 -13.58 20.77
CA ARG A 15 27.31 -14.39 19.91
C ARG A 15 27.67 -14.27 18.42
N LEU A 16 28.36 -13.21 17.98
CA LEU A 16 28.98 -13.10 16.64
C LEU A 16 30.38 -13.73 16.57
N GLY A 17 30.79 -14.48 17.61
CA GLY A 17 32.09 -15.13 17.69
C GLY A 17 33.16 -14.27 18.39
N PRO A 18 34.45 -14.68 18.30
CA PRO A 18 35.54 -14.09 19.08
C PRO A 18 35.88 -12.65 18.68
N LYS A 19 35.43 -12.22 17.50
CA LYS A 19 35.68 -10.89 16.94
C LYS A 19 34.38 -10.24 16.43
N PRO A 20 33.45 -9.92 17.34
CA PRO A 20 32.08 -9.63 16.96
C PRO A 20 31.92 -8.34 16.13
N ILE A 21 32.80 -7.35 16.34
CA ILE A 21 32.84 -6.12 15.54
C ILE A 21 33.31 -6.41 14.10
N GLU A 22 34.37 -7.21 13.92
CA GLU A 22 34.89 -7.57 12.59
C GLU A 22 33.83 -8.34 11.79
N VAL A 23 33.14 -9.30 12.43
CA VAL A 23 32.08 -10.09 11.81
C VAL A 23 30.89 -9.22 11.40
N ARG A 24 30.40 -8.35 12.29
CA ARG A 24 29.32 -7.41 11.94
C ARG A 24 29.71 -6.52 10.75
N ASN A 25 30.92 -5.97 10.75
CA ASN A 25 31.37 -5.09 9.67
C ASN A 25 31.44 -5.84 8.34
N ALA A 26 31.89 -7.10 8.34
CA ALA A 26 31.87 -7.94 7.15
C ALA A 26 30.44 -8.15 6.63
N ILE A 27 29.48 -8.46 7.52
CA ILE A 27 28.06 -8.58 7.16
C ILE A 27 27.55 -7.28 6.51
N PHE A 28 27.86 -6.11 7.06
CA PHE A 28 27.45 -4.83 6.48
C PHE A 28 28.02 -4.59 5.08
N VAL A 29 29.31 -4.87 4.87
CA VAL A 29 29.93 -4.68 3.55
C VAL A 29 29.33 -5.63 2.51
N GLU A 30 29.15 -6.90 2.86
CA GLU A 30 28.58 -7.92 1.98
C GLU A 30 27.13 -7.59 1.62
N THR A 31 26.30 -7.29 2.62
CA THR A 31 24.87 -7.00 2.42
C THR A 31 24.65 -5.67 1.71
N LEU A 32 25.45 -4.64 1.97
CA LEU A 32 25.37 -3.36 1.27
C LEU A 32 25.72 -3.52 -0.22
N LYS A 33 26.76 -4.30 -0.53
CA LYS A 33 27.10 -4.61 -1.92
C LYS A 33 25.95 -5.34 -2.62
N ALA A 34 25.44 -6.41 -2.02
CA ALA A 34 24.34 -7.18 -2.60
C ALA A 34 23.09 -6.32 -2.81
N ALA A 35 22.73 -5.48 -1.84
CA ALA A 35 21.60 -4.56 -1.95
C ALA A 35 21.80 -3.51 -3.06
N THR A 36 23.01 -2.98 -3.21
CA THR A 36 23.33 -2.01 -4.27
C THR A 36 23.25 -2.65 -5.66
N ASP A 37 23.75 -3.88 -5.80
CA ASP A 37 23.67 -4.64 -7.05
C ASP A 37 22.20 -4.95 -7.42
N GLU A 38 21.37 -5.34 -6.45
CA GLU A 38 19.93 -5.56 -6.66
C GLU A 38 19.20 -4.26 -7.06
N LEU A 39 19.49 -3.15 -6.38
CA LEU A 39 18.90 -1.85 -6.72
C LEU A 39 19.29 -1.41 -8.13
N ALA A 40 20.56 -1.61 -8.54
CA ALA A 40 21.00 -1.31 -9.90
C ALA A 40 20.27 -2.16 -10.96
N GLN A 41 20.04 -3.44 -10.69
CA GLN A 41 19.28 -4.33 -11.57
C GLN A 41 17.81 -3.90 -11.71
N ARG A 42 17.18 -3.46 -10.61
CA ARG A 42 15.74 -3.11 -10.59
C ARG A 42 15.45 -1.69 -11.03
N LEU A 43 16.29 -0.73 -10.66
CA LEU A 43 16.04 0.71 -10.82
C LEU A 43 16.96 1.39 -11.85
N GLY A 44 17.95 0.67 -12.37
CA GLY A 44 18.94 1.14 -13.33
C GLY A 44 20.25 1.58 -12.69
N GLY A 45 21.28 1.80 -13.51
CA GLY A 45 22.66 2.07 -13.06
C GLY A 45 22.94 3.46 -12.48
N GLU A 46 21.93 4.36 -12.42
CA GLU A 46 22.07 5.74 -11.93
C GLU A 46 21.41 5.89 -10.54
N PRO A 47 22.16 5.81 -9.42
CA PRO A 47 21.61 5.83 -8.08
C PRO A 47 20.84 7.09 -7.70
N SER A 48 21.18 8.23 -8.33
CA SER A 48 20.49 9.51 -8.15
C SER A 48 19.01 9.47 -8.56
N THR A 49 18.63 8.49 -9.39
CA THR A 49 17.25 8.30 -9.86
C THR A 49 16.45 7.32 -9.00
N TRP A 50 17.10 6.65 -8.05
CA TRP A 50 16.46 5.64 -7.22
C TRP A 50 15.51 6.30 -6.24
N THR A 51 14.27 5.80 -6.20
CA THR A 51 13.28 6.25 -5.22
C THR A 51 12.56 5.03 -4.67
N TRP A 52 12.15 5.12 -3.40
CA TRP A 52 11.38 4.07 -2.76
C TRP A 52 10.10 3.76 -3.55
N GLY A 53 9.38 4.78 -4.03
CA GLY A 53 8.14 4.59 -4.78
C GLY A 53 8.31 3.85 -6.11
N ARG A 54 9.47 3.94 -6.77
CA ARG A 54 9.76 3.16 -7.99
C ARG A 54 9.88 1.67 -7.71
N LEU A 55 10.33 1.30 -6.51
CA LEU A 55 10.46 -0.08 -6.06
C LEU A 55 9.16 -0.58 -5.41
N HIS A 56 8.61 0.24 -4.50
CA HIS A 56 7.48 -0.08 -3.65
C HIS A 56 6.16 0.40 -4.24
N GLN A 57 5.50 -0.50 -4.95
CA GLN A 57 4.30 -0.21 -5.72
C GLN A 57 3.10 -1.03 -5.23
N ALA A 58 1.92 -0.47 -5.33
CA ALA A 58 0.67 -1.20 -5.21
C ALA A 58 0.21 -1.62 -6.61
N LYS A 59 0.32 -2.91 -6.90
CA LYS A 59 -0.29 -3.57 -8.05
C LYS A 59 -1.03 -4.81 -7.58
N TRP A 60 -2.31 -4.91 -7.91
CA TRP A 60 -3.16 -5.99 -7.45
C TRP A 60 -3.93 -6.62 -8.61
N ASP A 61 -3.84 -7.94 -8.68
CA ASP A 61 -4.65 -8.77 -9.57
C ASP A 61 -5.64 -9.53 -8.68
N PRO A 62 -6.97 -9.37 -8.86
CA PRO A 62 -7.94 -10.14 -8.10
C PRO A 62 -7.73 -11.64 -8.30
N ALA A 63 -7.89 -12.45 -7.25
CA ALA A 63 -7.64 -13.89 -7.29
C ALA A 63 -8.45 -14.60 -8.40
N ILE A 64 -9.66 -14.15 -8.68
CA ILE A 64 -10.54 -14.73 -9.71
C ILE A 64 -10.08 -14.42 -11.15
N SER A 65 -9.13 -13.49 -11.33
CA SER A 65 -8.61 -13.10 -12.65
C SER A 65 -7.88 -14.23 -13.40
N VAL A 66 -7.54 -15.32 -12.71
CA VAL A 66 -6.99 -16.54 -13.33
C VAL A 66 -7.99 -17.25 -14.24
N LEU A 67 -9.30 -17.02 -14.04
CA LEU A 67 -10.37 -17.58 -14.87
C LEU A 67 -10.78 -16.66 -16.02
N ALA A 68 -10.27 -15.42 -16.03
CA ALA A 68 -10.61 -14.42 -17.02
C ALA A 68 -9.77 -14.60 -18.29
N ASP A 69 -10.36 -14.26 -19.44
CA ASP A 69 -9.58 -14.06 -20.66
C ASP A 69 -8.60 -12.86 -20.51
N PRO A 70 -7.64 -12.68 -21.43
CA PRO A 70 -6.65 -11.62 -21.31
C PRO A 70 -7.23 -10.20 -21.22
N GLN A 71 -8.36 -9.94 -21.88
CA GLN A 71 -8.98 -8.61 -21.91
C GLN A 71 -9.63 -8.31 -20.58
N LEU A 72 -10.43 -9.24 -20.06
CA LEU A 72 -11.05 -9.10 -18.75
C LEU A 72 -10.01 -9.09 -17.64
N LYS A 73 -8.94 -9.89 -17.73
CA LYS A 73 -7.83 -9.85 -16.77
C LYS A 73 -7.17 -8.47 -16.71
N ALA A 74 -6.90 -7.86 -17.87
CA ALA A 74 -6.39 -6.50 -17.94
C ALA A 74 -7.38 -5.48 -17.35
N GLN A 75 -8.68 -5.66 -17.60
CA GLN A 75 -9.72 -4.82 -17.00
C GLN A 75 -9.77 -4.98 -15.48
N MET A 76 -9.53 -6.16 -14.92
CA MET A 76 -9.56 -6.41 -13.47
C MET A 76 -8.31 -5.90 -12.73
N ALA A 77 -7.19 -5.73 -13.42
CA ALA A 77 -5.93 -5.34 -12.79
C ALA A 77 -5.98 -3.92 -12.20
N ILE A 78 -5.43 -3.73 -11.00
CA ILE A 78 -5.37 -2.44 -10.31
C ILE A 78 -3.91 -2.01 -10.19
N GLY A 79 -3.60 -0.77 -10.60
CA GLY A 79 -2.25 -0.22 -10.58
C GLY A 79 -1.40 -0.62 -11.79
N PRO A 80 -0.07 -0.42 -11.71
CA PRO A 80 0.70 -0.05 -10.52
C PRO A 80 0.58 1.43 -10.14
N LEU A 81 0.63 1.73 -8.83
CA LEU A 81 0.90 3.08 -8.31
C LEU A 81 2.02 3.03 -7.28
N GLN A 82 2.89 4.06 -7.28
CA GLN A 82 3.94 4.21 -6.27
C GLN A 82 3.31 4.49 -4.91
N THR A 83 3.82 3.87 -3.85
CA THR A 83 3.32 4.11 -2.49
C THR A 83 4.47 4.31 -1.51
N PRO A 84 4.38 5.28 -0.59
CA PRO A 84 5.34 5.40 0.50
C PRO A 84 4.94 4.50 1.67
N GLY A 85 5.82 4.44 2.67
CA GLY A 85 5.61 3.64 3.88
C GLY A 85 6.20 2.24 3.79
N SER A 86 6.03 1.50 4.87
CA SER A 86 6.47 0.13 5.08
C SER A 86 5.69 -0.47 6.27
N ALA A 87 5.89 -1.76 6.55
CA ALA A 87 5.33 -2.43 7.72
C ALA A 87 5.70 -1.77 9.08
N SER A 88 6.74 -0.94 9.13
CA SER A 88 7.23 -0.29 10.35
C SER A 88 6.90 1.21 10.42
N THR A 89 6.11 1.74 9.48
CA THR A 89 5.68 3.15 9.48
C THR A 89 4.18 3.26 9.79
N PRO A 90 3.67 4.43 10.24
CA PRO A 90 2.22 4.63 10.43
C PRO A 90 1.41 4.35 9.17
N ARG A 91 1.97 4.66 7.99
CA ARG A 91 1.45 4.20 6.70
C ARG A 91 1.94 2.76 6.47
N ALA A 92 1.34 1.82 7.21
CA ALA A 92 1.75 0.42 7.33
C ALA A 92 1.56 -0.41 6.03
N GLN A 93 2.25 -0.02 4.95
CA GLN A 93 2.20 -0.68 3.65
C GLN A 93 3.24 -1.80 3.65
N THR A 94 2.86 -2.97 4.13
CA THR A 94 3.68 -4.17 4.08
C THR A 94 3.83 -4.63 2.64
N TYR A 95 5.02 -5.12 2.29
CA TYR A 95 5.35 -5.57 0.94
C TYR A 95 6.02 -6.94 0.95
N ARG A 96 6.02 -7.62 -0.20
CA ARG A 96 6.80 -8.85 -0.40
C ARG A 96 8.25 -8.49 -0.69
N ALA A 97 9.20 -9.09 0.03
CA ALA A 97 10.62 -8.82 -0.19
C ALA A 97 11.12 -9.21 -1.60
N SER A 98 10.44 -10.13 -2.28
CA SER A 98 10.82 -10.60 -3.63
C SER A 98 10.63 -9.56 -4.73
N ASP A 99 9.62 -8.71 -4.62
CA ASP A 99 9.20 -7.78 -5.69
C ASP A 99 8.82 -6.39 -5.18
N PHE A 100 8.85 -6.16 -3.87
CA PHE A 100 8.48 -4.91 -3.19
C PHE A 100 7.03 -4.46 -3.42
N ASN A 101 6.19 -5.34 -3.97
CA ASN A 101 4.79 -5.01 -4.18
C ASN A 101 4.03 -5.05 -2.85
N VAL A 102 3.19 -4.05 -2.63
CA VAL A 102 2.34 -3.94 -1.44
C VAL A 102 1.43 -5.17 -1.35
N SER A 103 1.52 -5.87 -0.23
CA SER A 103 0.78 -7.09 0.08
C SER A 103 -0.26 -6.88 1.19
N ALA A 104 -0.06 -5.91 2.07
CA ALA A 104 -1.02 -5.55 3.10
C ALA A 104 -0.87 -4.08 3.49
N GLY A 105 -1.96 -3.48 3.96
CA GLY A 105 -2.00 -2.12 4.44
C GLY A 105 -3.42 -1.70 4.77
N ALA A 106 -3.62 -0.42 5.12
CA ALA A 106 -4.94 0.10 5.41
C ALA A 106 -5.83 0.06 4.15
N SER A 107 -6.83 -0.83 4.15
CA SER A 107 -7.89 -0.83 3.13
C SER A 107 -8.83 0.36 3.33
N VAL A 108 -9.17 0.61 4.60
CA VAL A 108 -10.03 1.71 5.04
C VAL A 108 -9.24 2.67 5.92
N ARG A 109 -9.48 3.98 5.76
CA ARG A 109 -9.00 5.02 6.67
C ARG A 109 -10.16 5.97 6.97
N MET A 110 -10.28 6.43 8.21
CA MET A 110 -11.36 7.32 8.63
C MET A 110 -10.82 8.40 9.56
N VAL A 111 -11.40 9.60 9.45
CA VAL A 111 -11.26 10.71 10.38
C VAL A 111 -12.67 11.14 10.74
N MET A 112 -13.05 11.05 12.01
CA MET A 112 -14.41 11.29 12.46
C MET A 112 -14.45 12.54 13.35
N ASP A 113 -15.29 13.51 12.98
CA ASP A 113 -15.50 14.73 13.76
C ASP A 113 -16.75 14.60 14.63
N VAL A 114 -16.55 14.30 15.91
CA VAL A 114 -17.64 13.96 16.84
C VAL A 114 -18.45 15.22 17.16
N GLY A 115 -19.72 15.21 16.76
CA GLY A 115 -20.63 16.36 16.91
C GLY A 115 -20.72 17.24 15.66
N ALA A 116 -19.81 17.07 14.70
CA ALA A 116 -19.86 17.70 13.39
C ALA A 116 -19.66 16.66 12.28
N TRP A 117 -20.51 15.63 12.26
CA TRP A 117 -20.30 14.41 11.48
C TRP A 117 -20.09 14.61 9.97
N ASP A 118 -20.71 15.62 9.36
CA ASP A 118 -20.50 15.96 7.94
C ASP A 118 -19.10 16.50 7.63
N ASN A 119 -18.28 16.82 8.64
CA ASN A 119 -16.86 17.15 8.51
C ASN A 119 -15.95 15.90 8.54
N SER A 120 -16.53 14.70 8.66
CA SER A 120 -15.77 13.44 8.67
C SER A 120 -15.24 13.10 7.28
N MET A 121 -14.12 12.39 7.23
CA MET A 121 -13.43 11.99 6.01
C MET A 121 -13.19 10.48 6.01
N VAL A 122 -13.33 9.85 4.85
CA VAL A 122 -13.17 8.41 4.66
C VAL A 122 -12.33 8.11 3.44
N MET A 123 -11.73 6.93 3.43
CA MET A 123 -11.09 6.33 2.26
C MET A 123 -11.34 4.84 2.29
N ASN A 124 -11.66 4.25 1.15
CA ASN A 124 -11.73 2.81 0.94
C ASN A 124 -11.08 2.49 -0.42
N THR A 125 -10.07 1.63 -0.42
CA THR A 125 -9.37 1.21 -1.65
C THR A 125 -9.92 -0.11 -2.18
N PRO A 126 -9.92 -0.35 -3.49
CA PRO A 126 -9.58 0.57 -4.59
C PRO A 126 -10.74 1.48 -5.01
N GLY A 127 -11.97 1.15 -4.61
CA GLY A 127 -13.21 1.80 -4.97
C GLY A 127 -14.37 1.13 -4.25
N GLN A 128 -15.60 1.56 -4.51
CA GLN A 128 -16.82 1.04 -3.86
C GLN A 128 -17.53 -0.07 -4.65
N SER A 129 -17.11 -0.35 -5.89
CA SER A 129 -17.70 -1.39 -6.72
C SER A 129 -16.80 -2.62 -6.85
N GLY A 130 -17.40 -3.81 -6.88
CA GLY A 130 -16.73 -5.06 -7.24
C GLY A 130 -16.79 -5.38 -8.74
N ASP A 131 -17.55 -4.63 -9.53
CA ASP A 131 -17.67 -4.80 -10.98
C ASP A 131 -16.52 -4.07 -11.69
N PRO A 132 -15.61 -4.78 -12.41
CA PRO A 132 -14.49 -4.18 -13.13
C PRO A 132 -14.88 -3.10 -14.15
N PHE A 133 -16.12 -3.09 -14.63
CA PHE A 133 -16.62 -2.11 -15.60
C PHE A 133 -17.32 -0.90 -14.96
N SER A 134 -17.48 -0.91 -13.64
CA SER A 134 -18.02 0.24 -12.91
C SER A 134 -17.01 1.38 -12.85
N ALA A 135 -17.50 2.62 -12.96
CA ALA A 135 -16.70 3.81 -12.68
C ALA A 135 -16.10 3.81 -11.26
N HIS A 136 -16.80 3.19 -10.31
CA HIS A 136 -16.37 3.10 -8.91
C HIS A 136 -15.56 1.85 -8.57
N TYR A 137 -15.05 1.11 -9.57
CA TYR A 137 -14.23 -0.09 -9.32
C TYR A 137 -12.87 0.26 -8.70
N ARG A 138 -12.25 1.35 -9.17
CA ARG A 138 -10.89 1.74 -8.76
C ARG A 138 -10.67 3.26 -8.68
N ASP A 139 -11.73 4.05 -8.66
CA ASP A 139 -11.69 5.52 -8.66
C ASP A 139 -11.02 6.12 -7.41
N LEU A 140 -11.10 5.43 -6.27
CA LEU A 140 -10.45 5.85 -5.03
C LEU A 140 -8.98 5.44 -4.95
N PHE A 141 -8.50 4.55 -5.82
CA PHE A 141 -7.15 4.00 -5.75
C PHE A 141 -6.02 5.05 -5.90
N PRO A 142 -6.11 6.04 -6.83
CA PRO A 142 -5.13 7.12 -6.90
C PRO A 142 -5.11 7.99 -5.63
N LEU A 143 -6.29 8.34 -5.11
CA LEU A 143 -6.42 9.12 -3.87
C LEU A 143 -5.84 8.36 -2.68
N TRP A 144 -6.09 7.06 -2.59
CA TRP A 144 -5.56 6.20 -1.55
C TRP A 144 -4.02 6.15 -1.58
N ALA A 145 -3.41 6.08 -2.77
CA ALA A 145 -1.96 6.06 -2.94
C ALA A 145 -1.31 7.37 -2.51
N GLU A 146 -1.94 8.51 -2.84
CA GLU A 146 -1.54 9.85 -2.37
C GLU A 146 -1.77 10.03 -0.85
N GLY A 147 -2.64 9.23 -0.25
CA GLY A 147 -3.03 9.36 1.16
C GLY A 147 -4.10 10.44 1.38
N ARG A 148 -4.85 10.76 0.33
CA ARG A 148 -6.01 11.65 0.37
C ARG A 148 -7.25 10.90 0.83
N TYR A 149 -8.27 11.67 1.18
CA TYR A 149 -9.56 11.19 1.67
C TYR A 149 -10.69 11.85 0.87
N VAL A 150 -11.87 11.26 0.94
CA VAL A 150 -13.11 11.84 0.43
C VAL A 150 -14.06 12.15 1.60
N PRO A 151 -14.98 13.12 1.46
CA PRO A 151 -15.96 13.41 2.51
C PRO A 151 -16.83 12.20 2.83
N LEU A 152 -17.13 12.00 4.12
CA LEU A 152 -18.13 11.06 4.59
C LEU A 152 -19.42 11.85 4.89
N ALA A 153 -20.28 12.00 3.87
CA ALA A 153 -21.58 12.64 4.05
C ALA A 153 -22.43 11.82 5.06
N PHE A 154 -22.94 12.49 6.09
CA PHE A 154 -23.62 11.83 7.21
C PHE A 154 -25.08 12.28 7.35
N SER A 155 -25.35 13.59 7.34
CA SER A 155 -26.71 14.11 7.40
C SER A 155 -27.50 13.72 6.15
N ARG A 156 -28.82 13.66 6.29
CA ARG A 156 -29.71 13.32 5.18
C ARG A 156 -29.51 14.29 4.01
N GLU A 157 -29.42 15.58 4.33
CA GLU A 157 -29.23 16.66 3.38
C GLU A 157 -27.87 16.58 2.67
N ALA A 158 -26.80 16.22 3.39
CA ALA A 158 -25.48 16.03 2.79
C ALA A 158 -25.48 14.83 1.83
N VAL A 159 -26.05 13.69 2.25
CA VAL A 159 -26.16 12.48 1.42
C VAL A 159 -26.98 12.75 0.16
N ASP A 160 -28.17 13.36 0.29
CA ASP A 160 -29.03 13.65 -0.86
C ASP A 160 -28.36 14.60 -1.87
N ARG A 161 -27.49 15.52 -1.41
CA ARG A 161 -26.76 16.46 -2.28
C ARG A 161 -25.69 15.79 -3.13
N VAL A 162 -25.03 14.76 -2.61
CA VAL A 162 -23.92 14.06 -3.29
C VAL A 162 -24.36 12.74 -3.93
N ALA A 163 -25.63 12.36 -3.80
CA ALA A 163 -26.14 11.11 -4.34
C ALA A 163 -26.10 11.09 -5.87
N GLU A 164 -25.31 10.19 -6.44
CA GLU A 164 -25.30 9.95 -7.89
C GLU A 164 -26.46 9.05 -8.37
N LYS A 165 -26.94 8.15 -7.51
CA LYS A 165 -28.04 7.22 -7.79
C LYS A 165 -28.87 6.94 -6.55
N ILE A 166 -30.20 7.02 -6.70
CA ILE A 166 -31.17 6.68 -5.64
C ILE A 166 -31.97 5.47 -6.09
N ILE A 167 -31.95 4.41 -5.29
CA ILE A 167 -32.73 3.19 -5.50
C ILE A 167 -33.84 3.14 -4.44
N ARG A 168 -35.09 3.02 -4.88
CA ARG A 168 -36.24 2.81 -3.98
C ARG A 168 -36.62 1.33 -4.01
N LEU A 169 -36.54 0.69 -2.85
CA LEU A 169 -36.97 -0.68 -2.66
C LEU A 169 -38.37 -0.66 -2.02
N THR A 170 -39.32 -1.32 -2.66
CA THR A 170 -40.69 -1.48 -2.15
C THR A 170 -40.96 -2.97 -1.94
N PRO A 171 -41.69 -3.36 -0.87
CA PRO A 171 -42.07 -4.75 -0.68
C PRO A 171 -42.78 -5.31 -1.91
N ALA A 172 -42.50 -6.57 -2.26
CA ALA A 172 -43.36 -7.33 -3.15
C ALA A 172 -44.69 -7.58 -2.43
N LYS A 173 -45.80 -7.49 -3.17
CA LYS A 173 -47.14 -7.77 -2.64
C LYS A 173 -47.28 -9.22 -2.19
#